data_AF-C3Y980-F1
#
_entry.id   AF-C3Y980-F1
#
_cell.length_a   1.000
_cell.length_b   1.000
_cell.length_c   1.000
_cell.angle_alpha   90.00
_cell.angle_beta   90.00
_cell.angle_gamma   90.00
#
_symmetry.space_group_name_H-M   'P 1'
#
loop_
_entity.id
_entity.type
_entity.pdbx_description
1 polymer ?
#
loop_
_entity_poly.entity_id
_entity_poly.type
_entity_poly.pdbx_seq_one_letter_code
_entity_poly.pdbx_strand_id
1 'polypeptide(L)'
;MVKVGWALAAALCILVLAECGSEGSHRKRDGEIAGFNVVIAGRQDSRDKVSERRVRRQDDIGDMADVYWLHVDSHVTSRFATVTVESKLANRGDRGREAVFTMQLPETAFISNFSMVINDTLYVGTVMEKGAARQAYDAAVEAGESAGHVAQESPRGREEFRIAINVGAEEKVTFQLTYQEFLVRKLGIYEHVISIRPEQIIPDMRITVDLRESQGFSFLRVPDIRTSDLLTDQSTDELSTATVSRVSPEHYTVTYSPSEQKQAAMSAQGIMGDFVVQYDVNRQQQIGFIQVYGDYFVHYFAPTGLPVMPKNVIFVIDVSGSMSGDKILQTKEAMAVILDELRETDFFNIVTFSDRTKRWKSELQVANQESIRAADTYVTSMVAQGGT
;
A
#
# COMPACT_ATOMS: atom_id res chain seq x y z
N MET A 1 -27.58 -7.61 -18.28
CA MET A 1 -26.83 -8.55 -17.42
C MET A 1 -26.27 -7.78 -16.25
N VAL A 2 -26.68 -8.19 -15.06
CA VAL A 2 -26.50 -7.49 -13.78
C VAL A 2 -25.00 -7.34 -13.48
N LYS A 3 -24.54 -6.10 -13.27
CA LYS A 3 -23.27 -5.81 -12.59
C LYS A 3 -23.41 -6.28 -11.15
N VAL A 4 -23.03 -7.52 -10.87
CA VAL A 4 -22.79 -7.97 -9.50
C VAL A 4 -21.38 -7.52 -9.16
N GLY A 5 -21.27 -6.28 -8.68
CA GLY A 5 -20.05 -5.77 -8.07
C GLY A 5 -19.81 -6.55 -6.78
N TRP A 6 -18.72 -7.29 -6.73
CA TRP A 6 -18.20 -7.82 -5.48
C TRP A 6 -17.57 -6.63 -4.73
N ALA A 7 -18.39 -5.95 -3.95
CA ALA A 7 -17.96 -5.06 -2.88
C ALA A 7 -18.46 -5.68 -1.57
N LEU A 8 -17.77 -6.73 -1.13
CA LEU A 8 -17.82 -7.21 0.25
C LEU A 8 -16.41 -7.12 0.80
N ALA A 9 -15.88 -5.89 0.83
CA ALA A 9 -14.85 -5.54 1.79
C ALA A 9 -15.57 -5.37 3.12
N ALA A 10 -15.68 -6.45 3.89
CA ALA A 10 -16.12 -6.35 5.27
C ALA A 10 -15.10 -5.50 6.01
N ALA A 11 -15.53 -4.32 6.49
CA ALA A 11 -14.73 -3.44 7.32
C ALA A 11 -14.55 -4.08 8.71
N LEU A 12 -13.68 -5.09 8.79
CA LEU A 12 -13.23 -5.66 10.03
C LEU A 12 -12.02 -4.87 10.53
N CYS A 13 -12.19 -4.38 11.73
CA CYS A 13 -11.22 -3.72 12.61
C CYS A 13 -10.60 -4.80 13.52
N ILE A 14 -9.61 -4.51 14.35
CA ILE A 14 -8.93 -5.49 15.23
C ILE A 14 -8.61 -4.87 16.60
N LEU A 15 -9.46 -5.10 17.59
CA LEU A 15 -9.16 -4.90 19.02
C LEU A 15 -8.09 -5.87 19.56
N VAL A 16 -7.75 -5.82 20.83
CA VAL A 16 -6.96 -6.76 21.63
C VAL A 16 -7.52 -6.58 23.01
N LEU A 17 -7.74 -7.68 23.71
CA LEU A 17 -8.11 -7.65 25.12
C LEU A 17 -7.07 -8.44 25.92
N ALA A 18 -6.49 -7.82 26.93
CA ALA A 18 -5.74 -8.53 27.95
C ALA A 18 -6.67 -8.86 29.13
N GLU A 19 -7.11 -10.11 29.25
CA GLU A 19 -7.74 -10.59 30.50
C GLU A 19 -6.64 -10.84 31.54
N CYS A 20 -6.45 -9.88 32.45
CA CYS A 20 -5.62 -10.08 33.63
C CYS A 20 -6.46 -10.78 34.71
N GLY A 21 -6.19 -12.06 34.96
CA GLY A 21 -6.82 -12.84 36.03
C GLY A 21 -6.58 -12.18 37.39
N SER A 22 -7.66 -11.76 38.04
CA SER A 22 -7.62 -11.08 39.33
C SER A 22 -7.34 -12.06 40.47
N GLU A 23 -6.14 -12.06 41.04
CA GLU A 23 -5.92 -12.46 42.44
C GLU A 23 -4.78 -11.63 43.07
N GLY A 24 -5.09 -10.94 44.17
CA GLY A 24 -4.09 -10.48 45.13
C GLY A 24 -3.74 -8.99 45.10
N SER A 25 -4.26 -8.26 46.08
CA SER A 25 -3.83 -6.90 46.46
C SER A 25 -2.33 -6.86 46.81
N HIS A 26 -1.48 -6.44 45.87
CA HIS A 26 -0.13 -5.96 46.15
C HIS A 26 0.18 -4.66 45.39
N ARG A 27 0.93 -3.80 46.07
CA ARG A 27 1.34 -2.44 45.69
C ARG A 27 2.10 -2.48 44.34
N LYS A 28 1.53 -1.88 43.28
CA LYS A 28 2.14 -1.75 41.94
C LYS A 28 3.54 -1.12 42.05
N ARG A 29 4.53 -1.75 41.41
CA ARG A 29 5.86 -1.17 41.18
C ARG A 29 5.83 -0.34 39.90
N ASP A 30 6.58 0.76 39.88
CA ASP A 30 6.81 1.54 38.66
C ASP A 30 7.42 0.62 37.60
N GLY A 31 6.70 0.41 36.49
CA GLY A 31 7.10 -0.46 35.38
C GLY A 31 6.19 -1.66 35.11
N GLU A 32 5.19 -1.93 35.95
CA GLU A 32 4.21 -2.99 35.67
C GLU A 32 3.19 -2.50 34.65
N ILE A 33 3.17 -3.11 33.46
CA ILE A 33 2.33 -2.65 32.38
C ILE A 33 0.87 -3.01 32.69
N ALA A 34 0.04 -1.98 32.91
CA ALA A 34 -1.40 -2.14 33.03
C ALA A 34 -1.95 -2.73 31.72
N GLY A 35 -3.06 -3.49 31.81
CA GLY A 35 -3.67 -4.27 30.72
C GLY A 35 -3.56 -3.59 29.34
N PHE A 36 -3.22 -4.38 28.32
CA PHE A 36 -3.03 -3.89 26.95
C PHE A 36 -4.23 -4.20 26.07
N ASN A 37 -4.82 -3.15 25.52
CA ASN A 37 -5.91 -3.23 24.55
C ASN A 37 -5.55 -2.45 23.26
N VAL A 38 -4.93 -3.13 22.29
CA VAL A 38 -4.64 -2.61 20.94
C VAL A 38 -5.90 -2.58 20.08
N VAL A 39 -6.17 -1.49 19.36
CA VAL A 39 -7.38 -1.38 18.54
C VAL A 39 -7.10 -0.87 17.14
N ILE A 40 -7.53 -1.61 16.13
CA ILE A 40 -7.20 -1.41 14.72
C ILE A 40 -8.50 -1.05 14.02
N ALA A 41 -8.83 0.22 13.84
CA ALA A 41 -10.02 0.61 13.07
C ALA A 41 -9.79 0.42 11.56
N GLY A 42 -10.87 0.20 10.81
CA GLY A 42 -10.91 -0.06 9.37
C GLY A 42 -11.62 1.08 8.63
N ARG A 43 -11.37 1.14 7.32
CA ARG A 43 -11.73 2.18 6.33
C ARG A 43 -12.91 3.09 6.69
N GLN A 44 -12.69 4.41 6.71
CA GLN A 44 -13.75 5.45 6.73
C GLN A 44 -13.82 6.21 5.40
N ASP A 45 -15.05 6.40 4.92
CA ASP A 45 -15.42 7.41 3.93
C ASP A 45 -16.15 8.55 4.66
N SER A 46 -15.43 9.49 5.29
CA SER A 46 -16.03 10.78 5.70
C SER A 46 -15.01 11.78 6.23
N ARG A 47 -15.17 13.03 5.77
CA ARG A 47 -14.38 14.24 6.05
C ARG A 47 -14.68 14.83 7.44
N ASP A 48 -14.45 14.10 8.51
CA ASP A 48 -14.53 14.67 9.86
C ASP A 48 -13.14 14.87 10.45
N LYS A 49 -12.69 16.12 10.42
CA LYS A 49 -11.47 16.60 11.06
C LYS A 49 -11.62 16.47 12.58
N VAL A 50 -10.98 15.48 13.17
CA VAL A 50 -10.73 15.44 14.61
C VAL A 50 -9.33 16.02 14.86
N SER A 51 -9.23 16.92 15.83
CA SER A 51 -8.04 17.71 16.14
C SER A 51 -6.83 16.83 16.51
N GLU A 52 -5.83 16.83 15.65
CA GLU A 52 -4.52 16.22 15.88
C GLU A 52 -3.76 16.97 16.98
N ARG A 53 -3.25 16.23 17.97
CA ARG A 53 -2.17 16.73 18.82
C ARG A 53 -0.87 16.70 18.01
N ARG A 54 -0.52 17.88 17.48
CA ARG A 54 0.83 18.43 17.24
C ARG A 54 1.90 17.42 16.77
N VAL A 55 2.15 17.44 15.46
CA VAL A 55 3.38 16.95 14.81
C VAL A 55 4.62 17.37 15.63
N ARG A 56 5.40 16.38 16.09
CA ARG A 56 6.62 16.57 16.90
C ARG A 56 7.79 17.04 16.02
N ARG A 57 8.76 17.71 16.67
CA ARG A 57 9.97 18.28 16.05
C ARG A 57 11.03 17.18 15.84
N GLN A 58 11.94 17.45 14.91
CA GLN A 58 13.09 16.61 14.51
C GLN A 58 14.03 16.19 15.67
N ASP A 59 13.90 16.78 16.87
CA ASP A 59 14.81 16.59 18.01
C ASP A 59 14.51 15.34 18.88
N ASP A 60 13.40 14.62 18.66
CA ASP A 60 12.96 13.49 19.51
C ASP A 60 13.48 12.09 19.07
N ILE A 61 14.35 12.02 18.06
CA ILE A 61 14.86 10.74 17.49
C ILE A 61 15.74 9.97 18.50
N GLY A 62 16.28 10.63 19.53
CA GLY A 62 17.17 10.02 20.52
C GLY A 62 16.50 9.27 21.68
N ASP A 63 15.16 9.23 21.74
CA ASP A 63 14.41 8.68 22.89
C ASP A 63 13.50 7.49 22.53
N MET A 64 13.73 6.86 21.37
CA MET A 64 13.01 5.66 20.93
C MET A 64 13.81 4.38 21.17
N ALA A 65 13.11 3.24 21.20
CA ALA A 65 13.74 1.93 21.21
C ALA A 65 14.35 1.60 19.82
N ASP A 66 15.53 0.99 19.81
CA ASP A 66 16.26 0.67 18.58
C ASP A 66 15.69 -0.59 17.93
N VAL A 67 15.33 -0.52 16.65
CA VAL A 67 14.95 -1.69 15.84
C VAL A 67 16.24 -2.40 15.42
N TYR A 68 16.44 -3.62 15.91
CA TYR A 68 17.64 -4.40 15.58
C TYR A 68 17.38 -5.56 14.61
N TRP A 69 16.11 -5.89 14.37
CA TRP A 69 15.66 -7.00 13.54
C TRP A 69 14.39 -6.62 12.78
N LEU A 70 14.37 -6.85 11.47
CA LEU A 70 13.20 -6.66 10.62
C LEU A 70 13.16 -7.75 9.55
N HIS A 71 12.29 -8.75 9.72
CA HIS A 71 12.09 -9.83 8.77
C HIS A 71 10.70 -9.72 8.18
N VAL A 72 10.61 -9.79 6.85
CA VAL A 72 9.36 -9.78 6.11
C VAL A 72 9.28 -11.04 5.26
N ASP A 73 8.31 -11.90 5.56
CA ASP A 73 8.06 -13.13 4.82
C ASP A 73 6.74 -13.01 4.07
N SER A 74 6.80 -13.11 2.74
CA SER A 74 5.64 -13.05 1.86
C SER A 74 5.46 -14.36 1.12
N HIS A 75 4.23 -14.89 1.16
CA HIS A 75 3.80 -16.03 0.36
C HIS A 75 2.74 -15.58 -0.63
N VAL A 76 3.07 -15.62 -1.91
CA VAL A 76 2.14 -15.31 -3.00
C VAL A 76 1.74 -16.61 -3.66
N THR A 77 0.48 -17.01 -3.51
CA THR A 77 -0.06 -18.18 -4.21
C THR A 77 -1.29 -17.76 -5.01
N SER A 78 -1.27 -18.02 -6.31
CA SER A 78 -2.40 -17.69 -7.19
C SER A 78 -2.85 -16.23 -7.00
N ARG A 79 -1.94 -15.26 -7.14
CA ARG A 79 -2.18 -13.82 -6.95
C ARG A 79 -2.68 -13.41 -5.55
N PHE A 80 -2.77 -14.32 -4.59
CA PHE A 80 -3.11 -13.99 -3.21
C PHE A 80 -1.83 -13.95 -2.38
N ALA A 81 -1.46 -12.77 -1.88
CA ALA A 81 -0.28 -12.56 -1.07
C ALA A 81 -0.65 -12.56 0.42
N THR A 82 0.10 -13.31 1.22
CA THR A 82 0.09 -13.24 2.69
C THR A 82 1.47 -12.79 3.13
N VAL A 83 1.53 -11.62 3.77
CA VAL A 83 2.77 -11.01 4.24
C VAL A 83 2.80 -11.01 5.75
N THR A 84 3.87 -11.53 6.34
CA THR A 84 4.16 -11.45 7.77
C THR A 84 5.38 -10.58 7.99
N VAL A 85 5.24 -9.55 8.81
CA VAL A 85 6.31 -8.63 9.20
C VAL A 85 6.63 -8.88 10.66
N GLU A 86 7.85 -9.26 10.98
CA GLU A 86 8.38 -9.38 12.33
C GLU A 86 9.42 -8.27 12.58
N SER A 87 9.21 -7.45 13.60
CA SER A 87 10.14 -6.39 14.00
C SER A 87 10.50 -6.52 15.47
N LYS A 88 11.79 -6.53 15.80
CA LYS A 88 12.26 -6.59 17.21
C LYS A 88 12.98 -5.31 17.57
N LEU A 89 12.54 -4.72 18.67
CA LEU A 89 13.08 -3.48 19.23
C LEU A 89 13.67 -3.74 20.61
N ALA A 90 14.73 -3.02 20.94
CA ALA A 90 15.33 -3.04 22.26
C ALA A 90 15.47 -1.62 22.79
N ASN A 91 14.95 -1.37 23.99
CA ASN A 91 15.28 -0.17 24.73
C ASN A 91 16.65 -0.38 25.40
N ARG A 92 17.69 0.25 24.88
CA ARG A 92 19.05 0.16 25.46
C ARG A 92 19.33 1.22 26.52
N GLY A 93 18.33 2.06 26.84
CA GLY A 93 18.43 3.11 27.84
C GLY A 93 18.15 2.60 29.25
N ASP A 94 18.47 3.45 30.22
CA ASP A 94 18.25 3.26 31.66
C ASP A 94 16.86 3.72 32.14
N ARG A 95 16.02 4.18 31.22
CA ARG A 95 14.67 4.70 31.46
C ARG A 95 13.72 4.15 30.40
N GLY A 96 12.42 4.16 30.72
CA GLY A 96 11.38 3.77 29.76
C GLY A 96 11.41 4.65 28.52
N ARG A 97 11.22 4.04 27.35
CA ARG A 97 11.24 4.69 26.02
C ARG A 97 10.09 4.20 25.17
N GLU A 98 9.69 5.03 24.22
CA GLU A 98 8.64 4.68 23.27
C GLU A 98 9.20 3.71 22.20
N ALA A 99 8.51 2.61 21.98
CA ALA A 99 8.74 1.68 20.87
C ALA A 99 7.61 1.84 19.86
N VAL A 100 7.96 2.23 18.64
CA VAL A 100 7.01 2.51 17.56
C VAL A 100 7.19 1.47 16.46
N PHE A 101 6.08 0.83 16.07
CA PHE A 101 6.01 -0.03 14.90
C PHE A 101 5.09 0.62 13.87
N THR A 102 5.60 0.84 12.67
CA THR A 102 4.85 1.44 11.57
C THR A 102 5.02 0.62 10.30
N MET A 103 3.93 0.40 9.56
CA MET A 103 3.93 -0.26 8.26
C MET A 103 2.93 0.42 7.33
N GLN A 104 3.35 0.75 6.11
CA GLN A 104 2.42 1.19 5.06
C GLN A 104 1.88 -0.04 4.31
N LEU A 105 0.56 -0.14 4.24
CA LEU A 105 -0.16 -1.24 3.63
C LEU A 105 -0.73 -0.81 2.27
N PRO A 106 -0.75 -1.70 1.27
CA PRO A 106 -1.51 -1.49 0.04
C PRO A 106 -2.99 -1.20 0.33
N GLU A 107 -3.66 -0.34 -0.43
CA GLU A 107 -5.10 -0.02 -0.23
C GLU A 107 -6.01 -1.26 -0.28
N THR A 108 -5.59 -2.29 -1.03
CA THR A 108 -6.33 -3.55 -1.19
C THR A 108 -6.02 -4.58 -0.11
N ALA A 109 -5.08 -4.27 0.79
CA ALA A 109 -4.70 -5.19 1.85
C ALA A 109 -5.68 -5.13 3.03
N PHE A 110 -5.80 -6.24 3.73
CA PHE A 110 -6.48 -6.30 5.02
C PHE A 110 -5.57 -6.99 6.04
N ILE A 111 -5.63 -6.53 7.29
CA ILE A 111 -4.87 -7.13 8.38
C ILE A 111 -5.61 -8.38 8.85
N SER A 112 -4.89 -9.48 8.98
CA SER A 112 -5.42 -10.77 9.42
C SER A 112 -4.97 -11.15 10.83
N ASN A 113 -3.80 -10.65 11.25
CA ASN A 113 -3.27 -10.87 12.58
C ASN A 113 -2.33 -9.72 12.96
N PHE A 114 -2.33 -9.35 14.24
CA PHE A 114 -1.28 -8.53 14.84
C PHE A 114 -0.98 -9.13 16.21
N SER A 115 0.29 -9.20 16.61
CA SER A 115 0.65 -9.58 17.97
C SER A 115 1.91 -8.87 18.41
N MET A 116 2.10 -8.78 19.71
CA MET A 116 3.35 -8.29 20.29
C MET A 116 3.78 -9.16 21.46
N VAL A 117 5.08 -9.30 21.65
CA VAL A 117 5.67 -10.00 22.78
C VAL A 117 6.52 -9.00 23.55
N ILE A 118 6.18 -8.76 24.82
CA ILE A 118 6.92 -7.90 25.75
C ILE A 118 7.25 -8.74 26.97
N ASN A 119 8.54 -8.85 27.33
CA ASN A 119 9.00 -9.67 28.47
C ASN A 119 8.37 -11.07 28.50
N ASP A 120 8.44 -11.79 27.37
CA ASP A 120 7.87 -13.13 27.17
C ASP A 120 6.34 -13.25 27.30
N THR A 121 5.63 -12.14 27.47
CA THR A 121 4.17 -12.09 27.49
C THR A 121 3.64 -11.77 26.10
N LEU A 122 2.85 -12.69 25.53
CA LEU A 122 2.21 -12.54 24.22
C LEU A 122 0.89 -11.78 24.34
N TYR A 123 0.73 -10.74 23.54
CA TYR A 123 -0.50 -9.96 23.39
C TYR A 123 -0.98 -10.11 21.93
N VAL A 124 -2.23 -10.53 21.73
CA VAL A 124 -2.76 -10.87 20.40
C VAL A 124 -3.94 -9.99 19.98
N GLY A 125 -3.81 -9.41 18.79
CA GLY A 125 -4.82 -8.84 17.88
C GLY A 125 -6.11 -9.65 17.78
N THR A 126 -7.19 -9.17 18.37
CA THR A 126 -8.58 -9.63 18.20
C THR A 126 -9.35 -8.84 17.13
N VAL A 127 -9.74 -9.45 16.03
CA VAL A 127 -10.54 -8.80 14.97
C VAL A 127 -11.94 -8.37 15.48
N MET A 128 -12.31 -7.08 15.42
CA MET A 128 -13.60 -6.48 15.82
C MET A 128 -14.28 -5.65 14.72
N GLU A 129 -15.55 -5.26 14.91
CA GLU A 129 -16.23 -4.28 14.04
C GLU A 129 -15.80 -2.84 14.39
N LYS A 130 -15.92 -1.92 13.45
CA LYS A 130 -15.35 -0.57 13.53
C LYS A 130 -15.86 0.30 14.67
N GLY A 131 -17.18 0.32 14.86
CA GLY A 131 -17.77 1.06 15.97
C GLY A 131 -17.29 0.50 17.31
N ALA A 132 -17.29 -0.83 17.45
CA ALA A 132 -16.83 -1.53 18.64
C ALA A 132 -15.35 -1.28 18.94
N ALA A 133 -14.50 -1.30 17.90
CA ALA A 133 -13.09 -0.97 17.98
C ALA A 133 -12.91 0.44 18.58
N ARG A 134 -13.50 1.47 17.97
CA ARG A 134 -13.36 2.84 18.47
C ARG A 134 -13.79 3.00 19.94
N GLN A 135 -14.93 2.43 20.31
CA GLN A 135 -15.42 2.50 21.69
C GLN A 135 -14.45 1.87 22.70
N ALA A 136 -13.88 0.71 22.37
CA ALA A 136 -12.94 0.03 23.24
C ALA A 136 -11.56 0.71 23.25
N TYR A 137 -11.14 1.39 22.19
CA TYR A 137 -9.97 2.28 22.19
C TYR A 137 -10.18 3.44 23.16
N ASP A 138 -11.29 4.17 22.99
CA ASP A 138 -11.61 5.34 23.82
C ASP A 138 -11.68 4.95 25.30
N ALA A 139 -12.29 3.80 25.62
CA ALA A 139 -12.35 3.26 26.97
C ALA A 139 -10.97 2.87 27.55
N ALA A 140 -10.09 2.27 26.75
CA ALA A 140 -8.73 1.91 27.17
C ALA A 140 -7.88 3.15 27.46
N VAL A 141 -7.97 4.17 26.60
CA VAL A 141 -7.28 5.46 26.82
C VAL A 141 -7.80 6.15 28.07
N GLU A 142 -9.12 6.16 28.30
CA GLU A 142 -9.72 6.69 29.54
C GLU A 142 -9.26 5.92 30.80
N ALA A 143 -9.04 4.62 30.68
CA ALA A 143 -8.52 3.77 31.76
C ALA A 143 -7.00 3.92 32.01
N GLY A 144 -6.29 4.71 31.19
CA GLY A 144 -4.84 4.90 31.27
C GLY A 144 -4.03 3.69 30.76
N GLU A 145 -4.66 2.83 29.95
CA GLU A 145 -4.02 1.69 29.30
C GLU A 145 -3.31 2.12 28.00
N SER A 146 -2.30 1.35 27.60
CA SER A 146 -1.62 1.58 26.31
C SER A 146 -2.48 1.00 25.18
N ALA A 147 -2.87 1.84 24.22
CA ALA A 147 -3.73 1.47 23.10
C ALA A 147 -3.06 1.79 21.75
N GLY A 148 -3.07 0.81 20.85
CA GLY A 148 -2.63 0.96 19.46
C GLY A 148 -3.71 1.59 18.57
N HIS A 149 -3.31 2.30 17.51
CA HIS A 149 -4.22 3.02 16.62
C HIS A 149 -3.80 2.91 15.14
N VAL A 150 -4.68 2.37 14.28
CA VAL A 150 -4.49 2.46 12.82
C VAL A 150 -4.88 3.86 12.35
N ALA A 151 -3.90 4.64 11.92
CA ALA A 151 -4.12 5.98 11.39
C ALA A 151 -4.38 5.92 9.88
N GLN A 152 -5.59 6.30 9.49
CA GLN A 152 -5.95 6.44 8.09
C GLN A 152 -5.50 7.82 7.57
N GLU A 153 -4.20 8.06 7.44
CA GLU A 153 -3.67 9.15 6.60
C GLU A 153 -2.36 8.73 5.94
N SER A 154 -2.43 8.33 4.67
CA SER A 154 -1.29 8.49 3.76
C SER A 154 -1.75 9.22 2.50
N PRO A 155 -0.93 10.13 1.96
CA PRO A 155 -1.08 10.54 0.58
C PRO A 155 -1.10 9.30 -0.33
N ARG A 156 -1.99 9.31 -1.35
CA ARG A 156 -1.93 8.43 -2.54
C ARG A 156 -2.27 6.94 -2.39
N GLY A 157 -3.23 6.58 -1.54
CA GLY A 157 -3.82 5.22 -1.58
C GLY A 157 -2.99 4.14 -0.88
N ARG A 158 -2.38 4.50 0.25
CA ARG A 158 -1.77 3.54 1.18
C ARG A 158 -2.39 3.75 2.55
N GLU A 159 -2.53 2.69 3.32
CA GLU A 159 -2.98 2.79 4.71
C GLU A 159 -1.76 2.70 5.63
N GLU A 160 -1.70 3.50 6.70
CA GLU A 160 -0.61 3.41 7.67
C GLU A 160 -1.08 2.64 8.90
N PHE A 161 -0.45 1.50 9.15
CA PHE A 161 -0.56 0.78 10.40
C PHE A 161 0.49 1.32 11.37
N ARG A 162 0.08 1.81 12.54
CA ARG A 162 1.01 2.35 13.54
C ARG A 162 0.64 1.89 14.94
N ILE A 163 1.62 1.44 15.71
CA ILE A 163 1.47 1.10 17.13
C ILE A 163 2.62 1.75 17.87
N ALA A 164 2.32 2.41 18.98
CA ALA A 164 3.31 2.99 19.88
C ALA A 164 3.03 2.50 21.30
N ILE A 165 4.05 1.98 21.97
CA ILE A 165 3.98 1.52 23.35
C ILE A 165 5.18 2.03 24.14
N ASN A 166 5.05 2.13 25.46
CA ASN A 166 6.19 2.38 26.33
C ASN A 166 6.86 1.06 26.71
N VAL A 167 8.18 0.99 26.58
CA VAL A 167 9.01 -0.17 26.89
C VAL A 167 9.99 0.23 27.99
N GLY A 168 10.05 -0.55 29.06
CA GLY A 168 10.90 -0.30 30.22
C GLY A 168 12.39 -0.28 29.87
N ALA A 169 13.21 0.19 30.81
CA ALA A 169 14.66 0.20 30.66
C ALA A 169 15.20 -1.21 30.39
N GLU A 170 16.10 -1.35 29.43
CA GLU A 170 16.73 -2.63 29.04
C GLU A 170 15.76 -3.72 28.52
N GLU A 171 14.48 -3.39 28.30
CA GLU A 171 13.47 -4.33 27.82
C GLU A 171 13.44 -4.45 26.29
N LYS A 172 12.80 -5.53 25.82
CA LYS A 172 12.62 -5.81 24.39
C LYS A 172 11.15 -6.02 24.08
N VAL A 173 10.79 -5.63 22.86
CA VAL A 173 9.48 -5.94 22.27
C VAL A 173 9.66 -6.56 20.90
N THR A 174 8.85 -7.58 20.61
CA THR A 174 8.67 -8.10 19.26
C THR A 174 7.28 -7.74 18.77
N PHE A 175 7.17 -7.12 17.60
CA PHE A 175 5.91 -6.92 16.90
C PHE A 175 5.81 -7.90 15.74
N GLN A 176 4.63 -8.46 15.53
CA GLN A 176 4.33 -9.30 14.38
C GLN A 176 3.01 -8.86 13.76
N LEU A 177 3.05 -8.45 12.48
CA LEU A 177 1.88 -8.07 11.70
C LEU A 177 1.72 -9.05 10.54
N THR A 178 0.51 -9.60 10.33
CA THR A 178 0.17 -10.37 9.14
C THR A 178 -0.96 -9.68 8.38
N TYR A 179 -0.70 -9.30 7.14
CA TYR A 179 -1.69 -8.75 6.23
C TYR A 179 -1.76 -9.54 4.94
N GLN A 180 -2.90 -9.46 4.26
CA GLN A 180 -3.19 -10.21 3.06
C GLN A 180 -3.74 -9.29 1.98
N GLU A 181 -3.40 -9.58 0.73
CA GLU A 181 -3.92 -8.84 -0.43
C GLU A 181 -4.16 -9.77 -1.62
N PHE A 182 -5.11 -9.39 -2.46
CA PHE A 182 -5.28 -9.99 -3.78
C PHE A 182 -4.67 -9.06 -4.84
N LEU A 183 -3.63 -9.54 -5.51
CA LEU A 183 -2.85 -8.75 -6.47
C LEU A 183 -3.67 -8.41 -7.71
N VAL A 184 -3.71 -7.12 -8.04
CA VAL A 184 -4.45 -6.60 -9.20
C VAL A 184 -3.52 -6.44 -10.40
N ARG A 185 -3.86 -7.07 -11.51
CA ARG A 185 -3.12 -6.94 -12.76
C ARG A 185 -3.40 -5.59 -13.42
N LYS A 186 -2.38 -4.75 -13.61
CA LYS A 186 -2.49 -3.46 -14.30
C LYS A 186 -1.38 -3.36 -15.35
N LEU A 187 -1.67 -2.75 -16.50
CA LEU A 187 -0.69 -2.53 -17.57
C LEU A 187 0.14 -3.77 -17.96
N GLY A 188 -0.48 -4.95 -17.87
CA GLY A 188 0.20 -6.18 -18.26
C GLY A 188 0.97 -6.89 -17.14
N ILE A 189 1.00 -6.36 -15.91
CA ILE A 189 1.86 -6.86 -14.83
C ILE A 189 1.08 -6.96 -13.50
N TYR A 190 1.50 -7.87 -12.63
CA TYR A 190 1.20 -7.83 -11.21
C TYR A 190 2.39 -7.19 -10.49
N GLU A 191 2.13 -6.28 -9.58
CA GLU A 191 3.12 -5.76 -8.64
C GLU A 191 2.78 -6.26 -7.24
N HIS A 192 3.69 -6.99 -6.61
CA HIS A 192 3.66 -7.20 -5.17
C HIS A 192 4.58 -6.20 -4.50
N VAL A 193 3.99 -5.30 -3.71
CA VAL A 193 4.66 -4.13 -3.15
C VAL A 193 4.72 -4.26 -1.63
N ILE A 194 5.94 -4.28 -1.10
CA ILE A 194 6.20 -4.26 0.34
C ILE A 194 6.85 -2.91 0.67
N SER A 195 6.16 -2.08 1.44
CA SER A 195 6.65 -0.76 1.85
C SER A 195 7.62 -0.88 3.03
N ILE A 196 8.84 -0.39 2.87
CA ILE A 196 9.91 -0.54 3.86
C ILE A 196 10.48 0.83 4.21
N ARG A 197 10.18 1.31 5.41
CA ARG A 197 10.58 2.63 5.94
C ARG A 197 10.83 2.53 7.45
N PRO A 198 11.92 1.89 7.89
CA PRO A 198 12.21 1.68 9.31
C PRO A 198 12.76 2.94 10.00
N GLU A 199 13.07 4.01 9.24
CA GLU A 199 13.62 5.29 9.70
C GLU A 199 14.97 5.19 10.45
N GLN A 200 15.62 4.03 10.38
CA GLN A 200 16.93 3.74 10.94
C GLN A 200 17.61 2.61 10.17
N ILE A 201 18.93 2.44 10.37
CA ILE A 201 19.67 1.30 9.83
C ILE A 201 19.38 0.07 10.69
N ILE A 202 19.05 -1.05 10.05
CA ILE A 202 18.68 -2.30 10.71
C ILE A 202 19.82 -3.32 10.58
N PRO A 203 20.43 -3.78 11.70
CA PRO A 203 21.48 -4.80 11.69
C PRO A 203 21.09 -6.11 11.01
N ASP A 204 19.92 -6.67 11.32
CA ASP A 204 19.41 -7.88 10.67
C ASP A 204 18.10 -7.59 9.94
N MET A 205 18.23 -7.36 8.64
CA MET A 205 17.11 -7.05 7.77
C MET A 205 16.99 -8.09 6.66
N ARG A 206 15.79 -8.64 6.49
CA ARG A 206 15.49 -9.61 5.44
C ARG A 206 14.08 -9.45 4.90
N ILE A 207 13.95 -9.57 3.59
CA ILE A 207 12.67 -9.71 2.90
C ILE A 207 12.75 -10.98 2.06
N THR A 208 11.82 -11.90 2.26
CA THR A 208 11.70 -13.13 1.48
C THR A 208 10.32 -13.19 0.84
N VAL A 209 10.28 -13.49 -0.46
CA VAL A 209 9.03 -13.66 -1.22
C VAL A 209 9.03 -15.03 -1.88
N ASP A 210 8.11 -15.88 -1.48
CA ASP A 210 7.83 -17.19 -2.07
C ASP A 210 6.64 -17.06 -3.02
N LEU A 211 6.86 -17.19 -4.33
CA LEU A 211 5.81 -17.04 -5.34
C LEU A 211 5.48 -18.38 -5.99
N ARG A 212 4.21 -18.76 -5.95
CA ARG A 212 3.68 -20.00 -6.52
C ARG A 212 2.49 -19.72 -7.43
N GLU A 213 2.66 -20.03 -8.71
CA GLU A 213 1.64 -19.82 -9.73
C GLU A 213 1.50 -21.08 -10.58
N SER A 214 0.33 -21.73 -10.50
CA SER A 214 0.06 -22.98 -11.23
C SER A 214 0.09 -22.85 -12.76
N GLN A 215 -0.02 -21.62 -13.27
CA GLN A 215 0.13 -21.33 -14.70
C GLN A 215 1.61 -21.17 -15.11
N GLY A 216 2.53 -21.16 -14.14
CA GLY A 216 3.91 -20.73 -14.33
C GLY A 216 4.03 -19.24 -14.61
N PHE A 217 5.26 -18.76 -14.59
CA PHE A 217 5.62 -17.36 -14.81
C PHE A 217 5.99 -17.12 -16.27
N SER A 218 5.49 -16.04 -16.86
CA SER A 218 5.95 -15.56 -18.17
C SER A 218 7.21 -14.72 -18.03
N PHE A 219 7.29 -13.92 -16.98
CA PHE A 219 8.51 -13.26 -16.51
C PHE A 219 8.40 -13.00 -15.00
N LEU A 220 9.55 -12.74 -14.38
CA LEU A 220 9.66 -12.15 -13.04
C LEU A 220 10.86 -11.23 -13.01
N ARG A 221 10.71 -10.05 -12.43
CA ARG A 221 11.80 -9.10 -12.20
C ARG A 221 11.63 -8.40 -10.86
N VAL A 222 12.74 -7.99 -10.28
CA VAL A 222 12.81 -7.30 -9.00
C VAL A 222 13.61 -6.01 -9.24
N PRO A 223 12.94 -4.87 -9.51
CA PRO A 223 13.62 -3.59 -9.60
C PRO A 223 14.27 -3.22 -8.26
N ASP A 224 15.20 -2.27 -8.29
CA ASP A 224 15.71 -1.63 -7.08
C ASP A 224 14.60 -0.97 -6.25
N ILE A 225 14.92 -0.67 -4.98
CA ILE A 225 13.96 -0.06 -4.05
C ILE A 225 13.39 1.23 -4.65
N ARG A 226 12.06 1.27 -4.83
CA ARG A 226 11.36 2.40 -5.42
C ARG A 226 11.12 3.48 -4.35
N THR A 227 11.84 4.58 -4.46
CA THR A 227 11.75 5.72 -3.51
C THR A 227 10.71 6.78 -3.91
N SER A 228 10.16 6.70 -5.11
CA SER A 228 9.13 7.61 -5.63
C SER A 228 7.90 6.82 -6.14
N ASP A 229 6.69 7.34 -5.90
CA ASP A 229 5.44 6.74 -6.42
C ASP A 229 5.27 6.88 -7.93
N LEU A 230 6.14 7.64 -8.60
CA LEU A 230 6.08 7.76 -10.05
C LEU A 230 6.44 6.40 -10.64
N LEU A 231 5.54 5.85 -11.46
CA LEU A 231 5.85 4.73 -12.36
C LEU A 231 6.92 5.22 -13.32
N THR A 232 8.18 5.12 -12.94
CA THR A 232 9.28 5.40 -13.85
C THR A 232 9.30 4.28 -14.86
N ASP A 233 8.82 4.59 -16.07
CA ASP A 233 8.90 3.77 -17.28
C ASP A 233 10.35 3.62 -17.80
N GLN A 234 11.34 3.96 -16.96
CA GLN A 234 12.73 3.81 -17.28
C GLN A 234 13.20 2.47 -16.71
N SER A 235 13.19 1.51 -17.61
CA SER A 235 14.11 0.39 -17.66
C SER A 235 15.55 0.85 -17.41
N THR A 236 15.92 1.03 -16.15
CA THR A 236 17.30 0.80 -15.76
C THR A 236 17.38 -0.65 -15.33
N ASP A 237 18.08 -1.46 -16.14
CA ASP A 237 18.51 -2.84 -15.89
C ASP A 237 19.37 -3.00 -14.60
N GLU A 238 19.27 -2.08 -13.66
CA GLU A 238 19.88 -2.20 -12.34
C GLU A 238 19.02 -3.18 -11.54
N LEU A 239 19.37 -4.47 -11.71
CA LEU A 239 18.82 -5.55 -10.90
C LEU A 239 19.00 -5.19 -9.43
N SER A 240 17.90 -5.31 -8.68
CA SER A 240 17.95 -5.34 -7.23
C SER A 240 19.10 -6.25 -6.75
N THR A 241 19.80 -5.84 -5.69
CA THR A 241 20.71 -6.75 -4.94
C THR A 241 19.98 -7.97 -4.33
N ALA A 242 18.67 -8.08 -4.53
CA ALA A 242 17.91 -9.28 -4.22
C ALA A 242 18.40 -10.49 -5.03
N THR A 243 18.53 -11.62 -4.34
CA THR A 243 18.77 -12.91 -4.98
C THR A 243 17.44 -13.48 -5.47
N VAL A 244 17.33 -13.74 -6.76
CA VAL A 244 16.16 -14.37 -7.39
C VAL A 244 16.53 -15.80 -7.77
N SER A 245 15.82 -16.78 -7.24
CA SER A 245 15.99 -18.19 -7.56
C SER A 245 14.70 -18.77 -8.13
N ARG A 246 14.81 -19.40 -9.31
CA ARG A 246 13.71 -20.16 -9.91
C ARG A 246 13.82 -21.61 -9.45
N VAL A 247 12.97 -22.02 -8.52
CA VAL A 247 12.95 -23.38 -7.97
C VAL A 247 12.29 -24.35 -8.95
N SER A 248 11.22 -23.92 -9.63
CA SER A 248 10.54 -24.68 -10.68
C SER A 248 9.88 -23.73 -11.69
N PRO A 249 9.24 -24.23 -12.77
CA PRO A 249 8.46 -23.38 -13.67
C PRO A 249 7.34 -22.59 -12.99
N GLU A 250 6.83 -23.08 -11.88
CA GLU A 250 5.69 -22.58 -11.11
C GLU A 250 6.09 -21.98 -9.75
N HIS A 251 7.38 -21.94 -9.43
CA HIS A 251 7.87 -21.52 -8.12
C HIS A 251 9.14 -20.67 -8.20
N TYR A 252 9.07 -19.46 -7.67
CA TYR A 252 10.21 -18.57 -7.44
C TYR A 252 10.38 -18.26 -5.96
N THR A 253 11.63 -18.06 -5.56
CA THR A 253 11.98 -17.46 -4.27
C THR A 253 12.84 -16.22 -4.50
N VAL A 254 12.45 -15.11 -3.90
CA VAL A 254 13.21 -13.85 -3.91
C VAL A 254 13.68 -13.59 -2.48
N THR A 255 14.93 -13.17 -2.31
CA THR A 255 15.47 -12.80 -0.99
C THR A 255 16.30 -11.52 -1.09
N TYR A 256 15.98 -10.55 -0.26
CA TYR A 256 16.68 -9.27 -0.15
C TYR A 256 17.15 -9.08 1.29
N SER A 257 18.48 -9.05 1.48
CA SER A 257 19.12 -8.95 2.79
C SER A 257 20.25 -7.91 2.74
N PRO A 258 19.93 -6.61 2.79
CA PRO A 258 20.91 -5.54 2.60
C PRO A 258 21.82 -5.42 3.84
N SER A 259 23.13 -5.30 3.62
CA SER A 259 24.06 -4.99 4.71
C SER A 259 23.83 -3.58 5.26
N GLU A 260 24.21 -3.34 6.51
CA GLU A 260 24.15 -2.00 7.13
C GLU A 260 24.86 -0.94 6.28
N GLN A 261 25.99 -1.30 5.65
CA GLN A 261 26.73 -0.42 4.74
C GLN A 261 25.91 -0.05 3.49
N LYS A 262 25.17 -1.01 2.91
CA LYS A 262 24.30 -0.75 1.76
C LYS A 262 23.10 0.10 2.15
N GLN A 263 22.52 -0.12 3.33
CA GLN A 263 21.45 0.71 3.87
C GLN A 263 21.93 2.15 4.09
N ALA A 264 23.08 2.33 4.74
CA ALA A 264 23.70 3.63 4.98
C ALA A 264 24.05 4.39 3.69
N ALA A 265 24.43 3.66 2.63
CA ALA A 265 24.70 4.25 1.32
C ALA A 265 23.42 4.76 0.63
N MET A 266 22.24 4.28 1.00
CA MET A 266 20.95 4.77 0.50
C MET A 266 20.47 6.01 1.26
N SER A 267 20.51 5.96 2.60
CA SER A 267 20.17 7.09 3.47
C SER A 267 20.68 6.86 4.90
N ALA A 268 20.87 7.97 5.63
CA ALA A 268 21.16 7.94 7.06
C ALA A 268 20.02 7.31 7.90
N GLN A 269 18.79 7.31 7.36
CA GLN A 269 17.61 6.68 7.96
C GLN A 269 17.40 5.23 7.49
N GLY A 270 18.42 4.60 6.89
CA GLY A 270 18.29 3.28 6.30
C GLY A 270 17.47 3.28 5.01
N ILE A 271 16.72 2.21 4.75
CA ILE A 271 15.95 2.05 3.50
C ILE A 271 14.62 2.79 3.61
N MET A 272 14.32 3.68 2.66
CA MET A 272 13.07 4.44 2.63
C MET A 272 12.37 4.31 1.28
N GLY A 273 11.62 3.23 1.06
CA GLY A 273 10.95 2.99 -0.21
C GLY A 273 10.19 1.68 -0.30
N ASP A 274 9.84 1.29 -1.53
CA ASP A 274 9.12 0.06 -1.79
C ASP A 274 10.04 -1.02 -2.34
N PHE A 275 9.97 -2.21 -1.73
CA PHE A 275 10.44 -3.43 -2.35
C PHE A 275 9.35 -3.98 -3.27
N VAL A 276 9.63 -4.09 -4.57
CA VAL A 276 8.63 -4.48 -5.57
C VAL A 276 9.06 -5.76 -6.27
N VAL A 277 8.16 -6.75 -6.34
CA VAL A 277 8.31 -7.91 -7.22
C VAL A 277 7.29 -7.77 -8.36
N GLN A 278 7.78 -7.66 -9.59
CA GLN A 278 6.94 -7.54 -10.78
C GLN A 278 6.93 -8.85 -11.55
N TYR A 279 5.75 -9.40 -11.82
CA TYR A 279 5.61 -10.65 -12.56
C TYR A 279 4.33 -10.68 -13.40
N ASP A 280 4.27 -11.62 -14.35
CA ASP A 280 3.03 -12.05 -14.97
C ASP A 280 3.07 -13.58 -15.15
N VAL A 281 1.90 -14.17 -15.37
CA VAL A 281 1.76 -15.62 -15.54
C VAL A 281 1.65 -16.00 -17.00
N ASN A 282 1.84 -17.28 -17.34
CA ASN A 282 1.53 -17.75 -18.70
C ASN A 282 0.02 -17.77 -18.94
N ARG A 283 -0.43 -17.17 -20.05
CA ARG A 283 -1.85 -16.95 -20.37
C ARG A 283 -2.27 -17.60 -21.69
N GLN A 284 -1.89 -18.87 -21.87
CA GLN A 284 -2.10 -19.60 -23.13
C GLN A 284 -3.57 -20.03 -23.38
N GLN A 285 -4.43 -20.00 -22.35
CA GLN A 285 -5.81 -20.51 -22.44
C GLN A 285 -6.82 -19.40 -22.75
N GLN A 286 -7.66 -19.61 -23.78
CA GLN A 286 -8.65 -18.61 -24.23
C GLN A 286 -9.82 -18.42 -23.24
N ILE A 287 -10.19 -19.45 -22.46
CA ILE A 287 -11.28 -19.39 -21.48
C ILE A 287 -10.84 -18.82 -20.12
N GLY A 288 -9.58 -18.37 -20.00
CA GLY A 288 -8.97 -18.05 -18.72
C GLY A 288 -8.52 -19.31 -17.98
N PHE A 289 -8.26 -19.18 -16.68
CA PHE A 289 -7.79 -20.25 -15.81
C PHE A 289 -8.71 -20.38 -14.59
N ILE A 290 -9.25 -21.57 -14.35
CA ILE A 290 -10.09 -21.86 -13.19
C ILE A 290 -9.30 -22.72 -12.21
N GLN A 291 -9.20 -22.26 -10.97
CA GLN A 291 -8.61 -23.02 -9.88
C GLN A 291 -9.69 -23.36 -8.85
N VAL A 292 -9.73 -24.61 -8.42
CA VAL A 292 -10.67 -25.11 -7.41
C VAL A 292 -9.88 -25.53 -6.18
N TYR A 293 -10.32 -25.09 -5.00
CA TYR A 293 -9.74 -25.45 -3.72
C TYR A 293 -10.86 -25.75 -2.71
N GLY A 294 -11.06 -27.03 -2.42
CA GLY A 294 -12.22 -27.50 -1.64
C GLY A 294 -13.53 -27.10 -2.33
N ASP A 295 -14.41 -26.42 -1.59
CA ASP A 295 -15.70 -25.93 -2.09
C ASP A 295 -15.63 -24.54 -2.75
N TYR A 296 -14.43 -23.97 -2.88
CA TYR A 296 -14.19 -22.65 -3.44
C TYR A 296 -13.53 -22.75 -4.82
N PHE A 297 -13.76 -21.74 -5.65
CA PHE A 297 -13.05 -21.60 -6.91
C PHE A 297 -12.70 -20.15 -7.20
N VAL A 298 -11.66 -19.95 -8.01
CA VAL A 298 -11.29 -18.65 -8.57
C VAL A 298 -11.14 -18.80 -10.08
N HIS A 299 -11.78 -17.90 -10.84
CA HIS A 299 -11.67 -17.85 -12.30
C HIS A 299 -10.91 -16.60 -12.74
N TYR A 300 -9.68 -16.79 -13.22
CA TYR A 300 -8.86 -15.74 -13.79
C TYR A 300 -9.13 -15.62 -15.29
N PHE A 301 -9.83 -14.56 -15.71
CA PHE A 301 -10.18 -14.34 -17.10
C PHE A 301 -9.43 -13.14 -17.70
N ALA A 302 -8.38 -13.43 -18.47
CA ALA A 302 -7.56 -12.42 -19.15
C ALA A 302 -7.02 -12.96 -20.50
N PRO A 303 -7.90 -13.19 -21.49
CA PRO A 303 -7.51 -13.75 -22.78
C PRO A 303 -6.47 -12.88 -23.50
N THR A 304 -5.59 -13.52 -24.26
CA THR A 304 -4.57 -12.86 -25.09
C THR A 304 -4.95 -12.95 -26.57
N GLY A 305 -4.37 -12.08 -27.41
CA GLY A 305 -4.58 -12.13 -28.85
C GLY A 305 -5.98 -11.68 -29.33
N LEU A 306 -6.78 -11.06 -28.46
CA LEU A 306 -8.02 -10.43 -28.90
C LEU A 306 -7.70 -9.21 -29.79
N PRO A 307 -8.42 -9.01 -30.90
CA PRO A 307 -8.26 -7.81 -31.70
C PRO A 307 -8.64 -6.60 -30.86
N VAL A 308 -7.88 -5.52 -30.96
CA VAL A 308 -8.22 -4.30 -30.25
C VAL A 308 -9.44 -3.68 -30.91
N MET A 309 -10.47 -3.44 -30.11
CA MET A 309 -11.71 -2.85 -30.59
C MET A 309 -11.54 -1.34 -30.79
N PRO A 310 -12.00 -0.79 -31.94
CA PRO A 310 -12.16 0.64 -32.10
C PRO A 310 -13.01 1.24 -30.97
N LYS A 311 -12.64 2.41 -30.49
CA LYS A 311 -13.34 3.10 -29.39
C LYS A 311 -13.81 4.49 -29.81
N ASN A 312 -14.97 4.87 -29.27
CA ASN A 312 -15.48 6.24 -29.30
C ASN A 312 -15.22 6.88 -27.93
N VAL A 313 -14.34 7.88 -27.86
CA VAL A 313 -13.89 8.50 -26.60
C VAL A 313 -14.24 9.98 -26.57
N ILE A 314 -14.87 10.44 -25.50
CA ILE A 314 -15.10 11.88 -25.28
C ILE A 314 -14.32 12.30 -24.05
N PHE A 315 -13.37 13.22 -24.24
CA PHE A 315 -12.60 13.81 -23.15
C PHE A 315 -13.39 15.00 -22.61
N VAL A 316 -13.79 14.94 -21.34
CA VAL A 316 -14.50 16.02 -20.66
C VAL A 316 -13.54 16.66 -19.67
N ILE A 317 -13.14 17.91 -19.93
CA ILE A 317 -12.02 18.57 -19.26
C ILE A 317 -12.50 19.83 -18.54
N ASP A 318 -12.24 19.91 -17.23
CA ASP A 318 -12.47 21.12 -16.44
C ASP A 318 -11.44 22.19 -16.85
N VAL A 319 -11.93 23.39 -17.15
CA VAL A 319 -11.12 24.57 -17.45
C VAL A 319 -11.51 25.77 -16.57
N SER A 320 -12.09 25.50 -15.39
CA SER A 320 -12.40 26.49 -14.36
C SER A 320 -11.15 27.18 -13.82
N GLY A 321 -11.32 28.30 -13.13
CA GLY A 321 -10.21 29.03 -12.50
C GLY A 321 -9.40 28.17 -11.52
N SER A 322 -10.00 27.14 -10.92
CA SER A 322 -9.32 26.22 -10.00
C SER A 322 -8.23 25.34 -10.66
N MET A 323 -8.25 25.26 -11.99
CA MET A 323 -7.27 24.56 -12.83
C MET A 323 -6.04 25.42 -13.17
N SER A 324 -6.01 26.68 -12.76
CA SER A 324 -4.87 27.56 -13.02
C SER A 324 -3.55 27.01 -12.46
N GLY A 325 -2.43 27.37 -13.09
CA GLY A 325 -1.10 26.88 -12.72
C GLY A 325 -0.79 25.49 -13.29
N ASP A 326 -0.17 24.64 -12.48
CA ASP A 326 0.39 23.36 -12.95
C ASP A 326 -0.69 22.38 -13.42
N LYS A 327 -1.91 22.43 -12.87
CA LYS A 327 -2.98 21.47 -13.22
C LYS A 327 -3.37 21.54 -14.69
N ILE A 328 -3.61 22.74 -15.22
CA ILE A 328 -3.95 22.90 -16.64
C ILE A 328 -2.75 22.58 -17.53
N LEU A 329 -1.51 22.89 -17.09
CA LEU A 329 -0.31 22.55 -17.84
C LEU A 329 -0.15 21.03 -17.96
N GLN A 330 -0.21 20.31 -16.84
CA GLN A 330 -0.18 18.85 -16.78
C GLN A 330 -1.33 18.21 -17.57
N THR A 331 -2.53 18.81 -17.53
CA THR A 331 -3.67 18.34 -18.32
C THR A 331 -3.40 18.45 -19.81
N LYS A 332 -2.79 19.56 -20.26
CA LYS A 332 -2.41 19.74 -21.67
C LYS A 332 -1.34 18.74 -22.10
N GLU A 333 -0.30 18.56 -21.29
CA GLU A 333 0.77 17.60 -21.55
C GLU A 333 0.23 16.16 -21.62
N ALA A 334 -0.61 15.76 -20.67
CA ALA A 334 -1.25 14.44 -20.69
C ALA A 334 -2.15 14.24 -21.92
N MET A 335 -2.94 15.26 -22.27
CA MET A 335 -3.79 15.20 -23.47
C MET A 335 -2.98 15.08 -24.76
N ALA A 336 -1.83 15.75 -24.86
CA ALA A 336 -0.95 15.61 -26.02
C ALA A 336 -0.49 14.15 -26.20
N VAL A 337 -0.06 13.49 -25.12
CA VAL A 337 0.34 12.07 -25.14
C VAL A 337 -0.85 11.16 -25.47
N ILE A 338 -2.00 11.36 -24.81
CA ILE A 338 -3.20 10.54 -25.02
C ILE A 338 -3.69 10.63 -26.47
N LEU A 339 -3.69 11.83 -27.07
CA LEU A 339 -4.13 12.05 -28.44
C LEU A 339 -3.20 11.37 -29.45
N ASP A 340 -1.89 11.34 -29.19
CA ASP A 340 -0.89 10.67 -30.03
C ASP A 340 -1.00 9.13 -29.95
N GLU A 341 -1.45 8.59 -28.82
CA GLU A 341 -1.70 7.15 -28.63
C GLU A 341 -3.06 6.65 -29.17
N LEU A 342 -3.94 7.55 -29.63
CA LEU A 342 -5.18 7.15 -30.30
C LEU A 342 -4.88 6.45 -31.62
N ARG A 343 -5.64 5.40 -31.93
CA ARG A 343 -5.47 4.64 -33.17
C ARG A 343 -6.29 5.26 -34.27
N GLU A 344 -5.86 5.13 -35.52
CA GLU A 344 -6.60 5.66 -36.68
C GLU A 344 -8.03 5.09 -36.81
N THR A 345 -8.32 3.94 -36.19
CA THR A 345 -9.68 3.36 -36.14
C THR A 345 -10.55 3.96 -35.05
N ASP A 346 -9.99 4.73 -34.12
CA ASP A 346 -10.71 5.34 -33.02
C ASP A 346 -11.40 6.64 -33.46
N PHE A 347 -12.47 6.97 -32.73
CA PHE A 347 -13.17 8.24 -32.86
C PHE A 347 -13.13 8.98 -31.54
N PHE A 348 -12.95 10.30 -31.60
CA PHE A 348 -12.86 11.11 -30.38
C PHE A 348 -13.47 12.49 -30.52
N ASN A 349 -13.75 13.13 -29.38
CA ASN A 349 -14.05 14.56 -29.29
C ASN A 349 -13.64 15.10 -27.92
N ILE A 350 -13.55 16.42 -27.80
CA ILE A 350 -13.16 17.11 -26.59
C ILE A 350 -14.27 18.07 -26.19
N VAL A 351 -14.67 18.00 -24.93
CA VAL A 351 -15.64 18.89 -24.29
C VAL A 351 -14.93 19.57 -23.14
N THR A 352 -14.85 20.89 -23.16
CA THR A 352 -14.40 21.66 -22.00
C THR A 352 -15.58 22.20 -21.23
N PHE A 353 -15.43 22.33 -19.91
CA PHE A 353 -16.45 22.94 -19.06
C PHE A 353 -15.85 23.87 -18.00
N SER A 354 -16.57 24.96 -17.77
CA SER A 354 -16.46 25.83 -16.61
C SER A 354 -17.89 26.36 -16.34
N ASP A 355 -18.13 27.67 -16.36
CA ASP A 355 -19.48 28.25 -16.30
C ASP A 355 -20.39 27.80 -17.48
N ARG A 356 -19.77 27.34 -18.58
CA ARG A 356 -20.44 26.83 -19.78
C ARG A 356 -19.68 25.64 -20.35
N THR A 357 -20.38 24.82 -21.13
CA THR A 357 -19.77 23.74 -21.89
C THR A 357 -19.41 24.21 -23.30
N LYS A 358 -18.22 23.83 -23.78
CA LYS A 358 -17.78 24.06 -25.15
C LYS A 358 -17.30 22.75 -25.76
N ARG A 359 -17.80 22.46 -26.96
CA ARG A 359 -17.35 21.33 -27.77
C ARG A 359 -16.28 21.79 -28.74
N TRP A 360 -15.24 20.98 -28.95
CA TRP A 360 -14.25 21.21 -30.01
C TRP A 360 -14.88 21.06 -31.39
N LYS A 361 -15.58 19.94 -31.63
CA LYS A 361 -16.34 19.65 -32.86
C LYS A 361 -17.78 19.27 -32.53
N SER A 362 -18.69 19.43 -33.50
CA SER A 362 -20.10 19.04 -33.34
C SER A 362 -20.28 17.53 -33.26
N GLU A 363 -19.42 16.77 -33.94
CA GLU A 363 -19.46 15.32 -34.06
C GLU A 363 -18.11 14.71 -33.66
N LEU A 364 -18.10 13.40 -33.40
CA LEU A 364 -16.87 12.65 -33.20
C LEU A 364 -15.99 12.72 -34.46
N GLN A 365 -14.69 12.92 -34.27
CA GLN A 365 -13.71 12.94 -35.36
C GLN A 365 -12.91 11.63 -35.35
N VAL A 366 -12.53 11.15 -36.52
CA VAL A 366 -11.58 10.05 -36.65
C VAL A 366 -10.20 10.49 -36.15
N ALA A 367 -9.48 9.62 -35.45
CA ALA A 367 -8.14 9.91 -34.92
C ALA A 367 -7.04 9.79 -36.00
N ASN A 368 -7.16 10.57 -37.08
CA ASN A 368 -6.10 10.74 -38.07
C ASN A 368 -5.16 11.90 -37.70
N GLN A 369 -3.99 11.98 -38.34
CA GLN A 369 -2.98 13.01 -38.02
C GLN A 369 -3.52 14.46 -38.13
N GLU A 370 -4.42 14.74 -39.07
CA GLU A 370 -5.01 16.08 -39.22
C GLU A 370 -5.88 16.44 -38.02
N SER A 371 -6.76 15.53 -37.63
CA SER A 371 -7.67 15.71 -36.50
C SER A 371 -6.91 15.76 -35.18
N ILE A 372 -5.86 14.94 -35.01
CA ILE A 372 -4.99 14.96 -33.83
C ILE A 372 -4.28 16.31 -33.71
N ARG A 373 -3.64 16.82 -34.77
CA ARG A 373 -2.98 18.15 -34.74
C ARG A 373 -3.96 19.29 -34.46
N ALA A 374 -5.15 19.23 -35.04
CA ALA A 374 -6.20 20.22 -34.80
C ALA A 374 -6.75 20.16 -33.37
N ALA A 375 -6.84 18.95 -32.78
CA ALA A 375 -7.22 18.75 -31.39
C ALA A 375 -6.12 19.25 -30.43
N ASP A 376 -4.86 18.98 -30.73
CA ASP A 376 -3.72 19.41 -29.92
C ASP A 376 -3.59 20.94 -29.88
N THR A 377 -3.84 21.59 -31.02
CA THR A 377 -3.97 23.06 -31.09
C THR A 377 -5.10 23.58 -30.19
N TYR A 378 -6.24 22.89 -30.20
CA TYR A 378 -7.39 23.23 -29.35
C TYR A 378 -7.06 23.06 -27.86
N VAL A 379 -6.43 21.95 -27.47
CA VAL A 379 -5.95 21.67 -26.10
C VAL A 379 -4.97 22.72 -25.63
N THR A 380 -3.97 23.04 -26.45
CA THR A 380 -2.95 24.04 -26.12
C THR A 380 -3.56 25.42 -25.90
N SER A 381 -4.64 25.75 -26.62
CA SER A 381 -5.37 27.02 -26.47
C SER A 381 -6.26 27.12 -25.22
N MET A 382 -6.45 26.03 -24.46
CA MET A 382 -7.28 26.05 -23.25
C MET A 382 -6.71 27.01 -22.19
N VAL A 383 -7.58 27.78 -21.55
CA VAL A 383 -7.22 28.72 -20.47
C VAL A 383 -8.13 28.46 -19.29
N ALA A 384 -7.53 28.34 -18.10
CA ALA A 384 -8.25 28.15 -16.84
C ALA A 384 -8.95 29.46 -16.44
N GLN A 385 -10.28 29.49 -16.49
CA GLN A 385 -11.11 30.65 -16.16
C GLN A 385 -12.57 30.27 -15.88
N GLY A 386 -13.27 31.10 -15.11
CA GLY A 386 -14.69 30.89 -14.77
C GLY A 386 -14.89 29.97 -13.56
N GLY A 387 -16.16 29.75 -13.19
CA GLY A 387 -16.60 28.79 -12.16
C GLY A 387 -16.72 27.36 -12.70
N THR A 388 -17.09 26.42 -11.83
CA THR A 388 -17.33 25.00 -12.16
C THR A 388 -18.79 24.64 -11.91
#